data_AF-A0A947FKA1-F1
#
_entry.id   AF-A0A947FKA1-F1
#
_cell.length_a   1.000
_cell.length_b   1.000
_cell.length_c   1.000
_cell.angle_alpha   90.00
_cell.angle_beta   90.00
_cell.angle_gamma   90.00
#
_symmetry.space_group_name_H-M   'P 1'
#
loop_
_entity.id
_entity.type
_entity.pdbx_description
1 polymer ?
#
loop_
_entity_poly.entity_id
_entity_poly.type
_entity_poly.pdbx_seq_one_letter_code
_entity_poly.pdbx_strand_id
1 'polypeptide(L)'
;ASVNFGRPVSAFEYCQQHNLNLSEMDQASRFQHIEKLSHQLMDEIADVVPVLPVALMSEVVLANQADWLSELEAKTLAVAHIEDLHARGAPIRISANACEDVLTAALSMLEGRGFIERRDGLIRARPEALDLLNYYANSIKQWKMGSSSQVES
;
A
#
# COMPACT_ATOMS: atom_id res chain seq x y z
N ALA A 1 -14.15 -8.22 10.23
CA ALA A 1 -13.28 -7.69 9.16
C ALA A 1 -13.19 -8.75 8.07
N SER A 2 -13.41 -8.38 6.80
CA SER A 2 -13.17 -9.27 5.65
C SER A 2 -11.98 -8.68 4.89
N VAL A 3 -10.83 -9.33 4.99
CA VAL A 3 -9.67 -9.04 4.14
C VAL A 3 -9.67 -10.06 3.01
N ASN A 4 -9.60 -9.58 1.77
CA ASN A 4 -9.52 -10.42 0.59
C ASN A 4 -8.04 -10.50 0.18
N PHE A 5 -7.46 -11.71 0.19
CA PHE A 5 -6.08 -11.97 -0.24
C PHE A 5 -6.00 -12.43 -1.70
N GLY A 6 -7.09 -12.32 -2.45
CA GLY A 6 -7.17 -12.79 -3.82
C GLY A 6 -7.61 -14.25 -3.92
N ARG A 7 -7.31 -14.85 -5.07
CA ARG A 7 -7.64 -16.26 -5.33
C ARG A 7 -6.68 -17.15 -4.54
N PRO A 8 -7.16 -18.20 -3.84
CA PRO A 8 -6.27 -19.15 -3.20
C PRO A 8 -5.33 -19.80 -4.22
N VAL A 9 -4.03 -19.82 -3.91
CA VAL A 9 -3.00 -20.48 -4.75
C VAL A 9 -2.57 -21.79 -4.09
N SER A 10 -2.69 -22.89 -4.84
CA SER A 10 -2.17 -24.19 -4.45
C SER A 10 -0.73 -24.35 -4.91
N ALA A 11 0.20 -24.49 -3.97
CA ALA A 11 1.60 -24.76 -4.28
C ALA A 11 1.77 -26.07 -5.08
N PHE A 12 0.89 -27.06 -4.86
CA PHE A 12 0.89 -28.31 -5.61
C PHE A 12 0.47 -28.10 -7.07
N GLU A 13 -0.62 -27.35 -7.32
CA GLU A 13 -1.06 -27.03 -8.68
C GLU A 13 -0.03 -26.19 -9.42
N TYR A 14 0.60 -25.22 -8.75
CA TYR A 14 1.69 -24.43 -9.31
C TYR A 14 2.85 -25.32 -9.76
N CYS A 15 3.30 -26.24 -8.90
CA CYS A 15 4.36 -27.17 -9.27
C CYS A 15 3.97 -28.06 -10.47
N GLN A 16 2.72 -28.52 -10.51
CA GLN A 16 2.22 -29.32 -11.63
C GLN A 16 2.16 -28.52 -12.94
N GLN A 17 1.65 -27.29 -12.91
CA GLN A 17 1.53 -26.41 -14.08
C GLN A 17 2.88 -26.00 -14.67
N HIS A 18 3.90 -25.87 -13.81
CA HIS A 18 5.24 -25.46 -14.22
C HIS A 18 6.22 -26.65 -14.35
N ASN A 19 5.73 -27.89 -14.25
CA ASN A 19 6.54 -29.12 -14.29
C ASN A 19 7.73 -29.09 -13.30
N LEU A 20 7.53 -28.54 -12.11
CA LEU A 20 8.54 -28.40 -11.08
C LEU A 20 8.45 -29.54 -10.08
N ASN A 21 9.58 -30.19 -9.80
CA ASN A 21 9.76 -31.03 -8.63
C ASN A 21 10.77 -30.39 -7.67
N LEU A 22 10.29 -29.48 -6.83
CA LEU A 22 11.14 -28.71 -5.90
C LEU A 22 11.94 -29.62 -4.94
N SER A 23 11.41 -30.80 -4.63
CA SER A 23 12.04 -31.77 -3.71
C SER A 23 13.31 -32.39 -4.30
N GLU A 24 13.41 -32.47 -5.63
CA GLU A 24 14.54 -33.07 -6.35
C GLU A 24 15.59 -32.02 -6.78
N MET A 25 15.33 -30.74 -6.55
CA MET A 25 16.24 -29.65 -6.91
C MET A 25 17.30 -29.41 -5.84
N ASP A 26 18.47 -28.97 -6.29
CA ASP A 26 19.48 -28.37 -5.41
C ASP A 26 18.95 -27.09 -4.76
N GLN A 27 19.60 -26.65 -3.69
CA GLN A 27 19.15 -25.52 -2.89
C GLN A 27 19.07 -24.21 -3.69
N ALA A 28 20.02 -23.95 -4.59
CA ALA A 28 20.08 -22.70 -5.35
C ALA A 28 18.96 -22.66 -6.40
N SER A 29 18.79 -23.75 -7.14
CA SER A 29 17.72 -23.91 -8.14
C SER A 29 16.33 -23.84 -7.48
N ARG A 30 16.16 -24.51 -6.34
CA ARG A 30 14.91 -24.46 -5.56
C ARG A 30 14.60 -23.04 -5.10
N PHE A 31 15.59 -22.30 -4.62
CA PHE A 31 15.39 -20.92 -4.15
C PHE A 31 14.89 -20.01 -5.28
N GLN A 32 15.47 -20.10 -6.48
CA GLN A 32 15.03 -19.30 -7.64
C GLN A 32 13.57 -19.60 -8.04
N HIS A 33 13.13 -20.86 -7.96
CA HIS A 33 11.75 -21.21 -8.26
C HIS A 33 10.77 -20.76 -7.17
N ILE A 34 11.16 -20.84 -5.90
CA ILE A 34 10.37 -20.30 -4.78
C ILE A 34 10.24 -18.79 -4.89
N GLU A 35 11.33 -18.08 -5.21
CA GLU A 35 11.33 -16.64 -5.41
C GLU A 35 10.34 -16.20 -6.50
N LYS A 36 10.28 -16.92 -7.63
CA LYS A 36 9.28 -16.66 -8.69
C LYS A 36 7.85 -16.84 -8.20
N LEU A 37 7.57 -17.91 -7.45
CA LEU A 37 6.26 -18.13 -6.85
C LEU A 37 5.92 -17.03 -5.84
N SER A 38 6.88 -16.63 -5.00
CA SER A 38 6.70 -15.54 -4.04
C SER A 38 6.40 -14.21 -4.72
N HIS A 39 7.10 -13.86 -5.81
CA HIS A 39 6.80 -12.66 -6.58
C HIS A 39 5.39 -12.69 -7.18
N GLN A 40 5.00 -13.80 -7.81
CA GLN A 40 3.64 -13.95 -8.36
C GLN A 40 2.56 -13.82 -7.28
N LEU A 41 2.76 -14.43 -6.11
CA LEU A 41 1.83 -14.29 -4.99
C LEU A 41 1.72 -12.85 -4.50
N MET A 42 2.86 -12.14 -4.39
CA MET A 42 2.88 -10.75 -3.98
C MET A 42 2.17 -9.85 -5.00
N ASP A 43 2.30 -10.13 -6.30
CA ASP A 43 1.60 -9.41 -7.38
C ASP A 43 0.08 -9.65 -7.30
N GLU A 44 -0.36 -10.91 -7.15
CA GLU A 44 -1.78 -11.26 -7.01
C GLU A 44 -2.42 -10.68 -5.73
N ILE A 45 -1.66 -10.62 -4.63
CA ILE A 45 -2.09 -9.98 -3.38
C ILE A 45 -2.16 -8.45 -3.56
N ALA A 46 -1.17 -7.84 -4.21
CA ALA A 46 -1.17 -6.41 -4.49
C ALA A 46 -2.37 -5.98 -5.33
N ASP A 47 -2.83 -6.84 -6.24
CA ASP A 47 -4.02 -6.63 -7.04
C ASP A 47 -5.33 -6.62 -6.23
N VAL A 48 -5.36 -7.23 -5.04
CA VAL A 48 -6.60 -7.45 -4.28
C VAL A 48 -6.64 -6.66 -2.97
N VAL A 49 -5.49 -6.37 -2.37
CA VAL A 49 -5.41 -5.62 -1.11
C VAL A 49 -5.33 -4.11 -1.40
N PRO A 50 -6.34 -3.30 -1.06
CA PRO A 50 -6.24 -1.86 -1.17
C PRO A 50 -5.36 -1.32 -0.03
N VAL A 51 -4.03 -1.40 -0.20
CA VAL A 51 -3.02 -0.91 0.76
C VAL A 51 -2.99 0.62 0.85
N LEU A 52 -3.72 1.30 -0.05
CA LEU A 52 -3.60 2.72 -0.28
C LEU A 52 -4.05 3.61 0.89
N PRO A 53 -5.23 3.42 1.53
CA PRO A 53 -5.80 4.49 2.36
C PRO A 53 -4.94 4.87 3.57
N VAL A 54 -4.36 3.88 4.26
CA VAL A 54 -3.47 4.13 5.40
C VAL A 54 -2.12 4.68 4.95
N ALA A 55 -1.54 4.14 3.87
CA ALA A 55 -0.28 4.64 3.32
C ALA A 55 -0.39 6.10 2.84
N LEU A 56 -1.46 6.39 2.12
CA LEU A 56 -1.83 7.71 1.64
C LEU A 56 -2.03 8.69 2.78
N MET A 57 -2.83 8.31 3.78
CA MET A 57 -3.09 9.19 4.92
C MET A 57 -1.84 9.40 5.77
N SER A 58 -0.98 8.38 5.89
CA SER A 58 0.33 8.51 6.55
C SER A 58 1.20 9.55 5.84
N GLU A 59 1.19 9.55 4.52
CA GLU A 59 1.92 10.52 3.73
C GLU A 59 1.35 11.95 3.88
N VAL A 60 0.02 12.11 3.86
CA VAL A 60 -0.63 13.41 4.06
C VAL A 60 -0.26 14.01 5.43
N VAL A 61 -0.34 13.23 6.51
CA VAL A 61 -0.02 13.73 7.85
C VAL A 61 1.48 13.93 8.06
N LEU A 62 2.34 13.18 7.35
CA LEU A 62 3.79 13.41 7.35
C LEU A 62 4.17 14.70 6.64
N ALA A 63 3.60 14.94 5.45
CA ALA A 63 3.86 16.15 4.68
C ALA A 63 3.45 17.42 5.44
N ASN A 64 2.50 17.28 6.39
CA ASN A 64 1.99 18.35 7.23
C ASN A 64 2.31 18.12 8.73
N GLN A 65 3.38 17.39 9.06
CA GLN A 65 3.69 17.01 10.44
C GLN A 65 3.93 18.19 11.40
N ALA A 66 4.23 19.37 10.87
CA ALA A 66 4.39 20.60 11.65
C ALA A 66 3.06 21.32 11.94
N ASP A 67 2.03 21.03 11.15
CA ASP A 67 0.76 21.76 11.13
C ASP A 67 -0.38 20.92 11.72
N TRP A 68 -1.44 21.60 12.13
CA TRP A 68 -2.70 20.97 12.52
C TRP A 68 -3.67 21.03 11.36
N LEU A 69 -4.10 19.87 10.86
CA LEU A 69 -5.06 19.77 9.77
C LEU A 69 -6.44 19.47 10.30
N SER A 70 -7.48 20.10 9.77
CA SER A 70 -8.82 19.56 9.90
C SER A 70 -8.93 18.22 9.16
N GLU A 71 -9.89 17.41 9.58
CA GLU A 71 -10.19 16.15 8.90
C GLU A 71 -10.59 16.37 7.43
N LEU A 72 -11.26 17.48 7.13
CA LEU A 72 -11.63 17.87 5.77
C LEU A 72 -10.39 18.17 4.92
N GLU A 73 -9.45 18.98 5.42
CA GLU A 73 -8.21 19.31 4.71
C GLU A 73 -7.39 18.05 4.42
N ALA A 74 -7.24 17.16 5.40
CA ALA A 74 -6.52 15.90 5.21
C ALA A 74 -7.17 15.01 4.13
N LYS A 75 -8.51 14.93 4.11
CA LYS A 75 -9.25 14.20 3.07
C LYS A 75 -9.10 14.86 1.69
N THR A 76 -9.16 16.18 1.60
CA THR A 76 -8.97 16.91 0.33
C THR A 76 -7.57 16.66 -0.24
N LEU A 77 -6.53 16.73 0.59
CA LEU A 77 -5.15 16.40 0.18
C LEU A 77 -5.04 14.94 -0.29
N ALA A 78 -5.65 14.02 0.45
CA ALA A 78 -5.66 12.60 0.09
C ALA A 78 -6.35 12.34 -1.26
N VAL A 79 -7.48 12.99 -1.55
CA VAL A 79 -8.17 12.88 -2.85
C VAL A 79 -7.29 13.38 -3.98
N ALA A 80 -6.63 14.54 -3.82
CA ALA A 80 -5.71 15.05 -4.84
C ALA A 80 -4.52 14.09 -5.09
N HIS A 81 -4.01 13.45 -4.03
CA HIS A 81 -2.96 12.43 -4.16
C HIS A 81 -3.47 11.15 -4.84
N ILE A 82 -4.71 10.74 -4.59
CA ILE A 82 -5.34 9.62 -5.31
C ILE A 82 -5.40 9.91 -6.80
N GLU A 83 -5.80 11.12 -7.19
CA GLU A 83 -5.87 11.53 -8.60
C GLU A 83 -4.49 11.52 -9.27
N ASP A 84 -3.44 12.07 -8.63
CA ASP A 84 -2.07 12.04 -9.14
C ASP A 84 -1.53 10.60 -9.28
N LEU A 85 -1.74 9.76 -8.27
CA LEU A 85 -1.32 8.36 -8.32
C LEU A 85 -2.08 7.58 -9.40
N HIS A 86 -3.37 7.83 -9.58
CA HIS A 86 -4.17 7.23 -10.64
C HIS A 86 -3.67 7.66 -12.03
N ALA A 87 -3.34 8.93 -12.22
CA ALA A 87 -2.76 9.45 -13.46
C ALA A 87 -1.40 8.82 -13.80
N ARG A 88 -0.67 8.32 -12.78
CA ARG A 88 0.61 7.60 -12.91
C ARG A 88 0.46 6.08 -13.04
N GLY A 89 -0.78 5.58 -13.13
CA GLY A 89 -1.06 4.15 -13.33
C GLY A 89 -1.09 3.32 -12.05
N ALA A 90 -1.15 3.94 -10.87
CA ALA A 90 -1.32 3.20 -9.62
C ALA A 90 -2.68 2.46 -9.63
N PRO A 91 -2.75 1.18 -9.19
CA PRO A 91 -3.95 0.37 -9.22
C PRO A 91 -4.93 0.75 -8.09
N ILE A 92 -5.46 1.97 -8.14
CA ILE A 92 -6.38 2.49 -7.12
C ILE A 92 -7.80 2.02 -7.40
N ARG A 93 -8.31 1.12 -6.56
CA ARG A 93 -9.66 0.55 -6.65
C ARG A 93 -10.59 1.16 -5.59
N ILE A 94 -10.75 2.48 -5.59
CA ILE A 94 -11.68 3.20 -4.71
C ILE A 94 -12.70 3.91 -5.59
N SER A 95 -13.98 3.58 -5.41
CA SER A 95 -15.06 4.28 -6.11
C SER A 95 -15.33 5.65 -5.48
N ALA A 96 -15.80 6.62 -6.29
CA ALA A 96 -16.08 7.97 -5.82
C ALA A 96 -17.05 8.01 -4.62
N ASN A 97 -18.06 7.13 -4.62
CA ASN A 97 -19.05 7.04 -3.54
C ASN A 97 -18.51 6.41 -2.24
N ALA A 98 -17.38 5.69 -2.28
CA ALA A 98 -16.78 5.03 -1.12
C ALA A 98 -15.54 5.77 -0.59
N CYS A 99 -15.02 6.74 -1.35
CA CYS A 99 -13.76 7.40 -1.04
C CYS A 99 -13.79 8.09 0.32
N GLU A 100 -14.87 8.79 0.66
CA GLU A 100 -15.00 9.48 1.95
C GLU A 100 -14.94 8.50 3.12
N ASP A 101 -15.72 7.42 3.07
CA ASP A 101 -15.76 6.40 4.13
C ASP A 101 -14.40 5.72 4.31
N VAL A 102 -13.72 5.42 3.19
CA VAL A 102 -12.40 4.79 3.18
C VAL A 102 -11.34 5.70 3.82
N LEU A 103 -11.33 6.99 3.49
CA LEU A 103 -10.39 7.96 4.08
C LEU A 103 -10.68 8.20 5.57
N THR A 104 -11.96 8.22 5.95
CA THR A 104 -12.39 8.31 7.35
C THR A 104 -11.88 7.11 8.15
N ALA A 105 -12.08 5.89 7.63
CA ALA A 105 -11.62 4.68 8.27
C ALA A 105 -10.08 4.66 8.42
N ALA A 106 -9.34 5.12 7.41
CA ALA A 106 -7.89 5.22 7.47
C ALA A 106 -7.42 6.18 8.59
N LEU A 107 -8.05 7.34 8.72
CA LEU A 107 -7.77 8.28 9.81
C LEU A 107 -8.07 7.68 11.18
N SER A 108 -9.23 7.03 11.34
CA SER A 108 -9.56 6.32 12.59
C SER A 108 -8.54 5.23 12.93
N MET A 109 -7.99 4.54 11.93
CA MET A 109 -6.93 3.55 12.15
C MET A 109 -5.61 4.20 12.60
N LEU A 110 -5.20 5.32 12.01
CA LEU A 110 -4.01 6.05 12.44
C LEU A 110 -4.17 6.58 13.87
N GLU A 111 -5.36 7.10 14.21
CA GLU A 111 -5.68 7.60 15.54
C GLU A 111 -5.70 6.47 16.58
N GLY A 112 -6.39 5.36 16.29
CA GLY A 112 -6.48 4.21 17.18
C GLY A 112 -5.14 3.49 17.42
N ARG A 113 -4.17 3.65 16.51
CA ARG A 113 -2.79 3.16 16.67
C ARG A 113 -1.85 4.18 17.33
N GLY A 114 -2.35 5.37 17.64
CA GLY A 114 -1.55 6.44 18.23
C GLY A 114 -0.49 6.98 17.26
N PHE A 115 -0.75 7.02 15.95
CA PHE A 115 0.16 7.63 14.98
C PHE A 115 -0.13 9.12 14.79
N ILE A 116 -1.37 9.51 15.04
CA ILE A 116 -1.82 10.90 15.03
C ILE A 116 -2.37 11.28 16.40
N GLU A 117 -2.37 12.56 16.70
CA GLU A 117 -3.10 13.16 17.81
C GLU A 117 -4.24 14.04 17.29
N ARG A 118 -5.34 14.09 18.04
CA ARG A 118 -6.50 14.92 17.72
C ARG A 118 -6.73 15.96 18.82
N ARG A 119 -6.94 17.23 18.44
CA ARG A 119 -7.29 18.34 19.33
C ARG A 119 -8.27 19.27 18.62
N ASP A 120 -9.41 19.55 19.25
CA ASP A 120 -10.42 20.49 18.72
C ASP A 120 -10.85 20.21 17.27
N GLY A 121 -10.95 18.93 16.89
CA GLY A 121 -11.31 18.50 15.53
C GLY A 121 -10.15 18.54 14.52
N LEU A 122 -8.98 19.01 14.92
CA LEU A 122 -7.76 18.99 14.14
C LEU A 122 -6.91 17.75 14.46
N ILE A 123 -6.15 17.28 13.49
CA ILE A 123 -5.26 16.14 13.56
C ILE A 123 -3.82 16.56 13.21
N ARG A 124 -2.85 15.86 13.80
CA ARG A 124 -1.42 16.02 13.48
C ARG A 124 -0.68 14.71 13.71
N ALA A 125 0.38 14.48 12.93
CA ALA A 125 1.31 13.37 13.18
C ALA A 125 1.95 13.49 14.58
N ARG A 126 2.06 12.37 15.30
CA ARG A 126 2.83 12.32 16.54
C ARG A 126 4.31 12.20 16.22
N PRO A 127 5.19 13.01 16.85
CA PRO A 127 6.64 12.92 16.64
C PRO A 127 7.21 11.51 16.86
N GLU A 128 6.65 10.76 17.80
CA GLU A 128 7.10 9.41 18.16
C GLU A 128 6.70 8.34 17.12
N ALA A 129 5.76 8.66 16.23
CA ALA A 129 5.24 7.75 15.21
C ALA A 129 5.76 8.05 13.80
N LEU A 130 6.66 9.03 13.64
CA LEU A 130 7.15 9.46 12.32
C LEU A 130 7.84 8.32 11.55
N ASP A 131 8.58 7.45 12.23
CA ASP A 131 9.23 6.30 11.57
C ASP A 131 8.20 5.30 11.03
N LEU A 132 7.14 5.04 11.78
CA LEU A 132 6.05 4.15 11.36
C LEU A 132 5.23 4.77 10.23
N LEU A 133 4.90 6.05 10.33
CA LEU A 133 4.25 6.78 9.26
C LEU A 133 5.08 6.75 7.97
N ASN A 134 6.41 6.93 8.08
CA ASN A 134 7.32 6.86 6.93
C ASN A 134 7.33 5.45 6.33
N TYR A 135 7.34 4.42 7.18
CA TYR A 135 7.23 3.02 6.74
C TYR A 135 5.97 2.79 5.90
N TYR A 136 4.81 3.27 6.33
CA TYR A 136 3.57 3.15 5.56
C TYR A 136 3.61 3.98 4.27
N ALA A 137 4.03 5.24 4.33
CA ALA A 137 4.11 6.13 3.15
C ALA A 137 5.06 5.58 2.07
N ASN A 138 6.14 4.89 2.47
CA ASN A 138 7.09 4.30 1.53
C ASN A 138 6.49 3.20 0.64
N SER A 139 5.40 2.54 1.05
CA SER A 139 4.74 1.49 0.27
C SER A 139 4.14 1.98 -1.06
N ILE A 140 3.88 3.28 -1.18
CA ILE A 140 3.31 3.91 -2.38
C ILE A 140 4.32 4.80 -3.13
N LYS A 141 5.55 4.92 -2.62
CA LYS A 141 6.60 5.80 -3.16
C LYS A 141 6.98 5.47 -4.61
N GLN A 142 6.94 4.19 -4.98
CA GLN A 142 7.26 3.70 -6.32
C GLN A 142 6.35 4.30 -7.41
N TRP A 143 5.11 4.62 -7.09
CA TRP A 143 4.15 5.24 -8.01
C TRP A 143 4.41 6.73 -8.24
N LYS A 144 5.25 7.35 -7.41
CA LYS A 144 5.59 8.78 -7.47
C LYS A 144 6.89 9.05 -8.20
N MET A 145 7.84 8.12 -8.15
CA MET A 145 9.07 8.22 -8.92
C MET A 145 8.76 7.83 -10.36
N GLY A 146 8.73 8.82 -11.26
CA GLY A 146 8.45 8.59 -12.68
C GLY A 146 9.37 7.48 -13.22
N SER A 147 8.77 6.55 -13.96
CA SER A 147 9.44 5.47 -14.68
C SER A 147 10.62 6.06 -15.45
N SER A 148 11.82 5.93 -14.89
CA SER A 148 13.05 6.16 -15.63
C SER A 148 13.16 4.99 -16.58
N SER A 149 12.56 5.13 -17.76
CA SER A 149 12.75 4.22 -18.88
C SER A 149 14.23 4.24 -19.20
N GLN A 150 14.95 3.19 -18.81
CA GLN A 150 16.24 2.90 -19.40
C GLN A 150 15.98 2.40 -20.83
N VAL A 151 16.17 3.31 -21.78
CA VAL A 151 16.46 2.98 -23.17
C VAL A 151 17.91 2.50 -23.18
N GLU A 152 18.13 1.18 -23.17
CA GLU A 152 19.42 0.61 -23.58
C GLU A 152 19.47 0.59 -25.11
N SER A 153 20.51 1.25 -25.63
CA SER A 153 20.88 1.32 -27.06
C SER A 153 21.79 0.17 -27.46
#